data_AF-A0A5C7L0M6-F1
#
_entry.id   AF-A0A5C7L0M6-F1
#
_cell.length_a   1.000
_cell.length_b   1.000
_cell.length_c   1.000
_cell.angle_alpha   90.00
_cell.angle_beta   90.00
_cell.angle_gamma   90.00
#
_symmetry.space_group_name_H-M   'P 1'
#
loop_
_entity.id
_entity.type
_entity.pdbx_description
1 polymer ?
#
loop_
_entity_poly.entity_id
_entity_poly.type
_entity_poly.pdbx_seq_one_letter_code
_entity_poly.pdbx_strand_id
1 'polypeptide(L)'
;MNKLAAMTAGGAMLGRVRAALYEYTQVGVSPKEIEARARKLIKEEGAELSFTKVPGYSWATCINLNDGVVHGIPTSTDALKEGDLVTVDVGVYYKGYHTDAAFTKVVGTASPSQVKFLKAGMEGLKNAIAAVKPGNFIGDISAAMDTTVKKYGYSCTKELTGHGVGRELHEEPMISNVVLGPREKTPRIEVG
;
A
#
# COMPACT_ATOMS: atom_id res chain seq x y z
N MET A 1 6.98 -25.39 4.13
CA MET A 1 7.12 -24.00 4.59
C MET A 1 5.81 -23.60 5.26
N ASN A 2 5.83 -23.05 6.48
CA ASN A 2 4.62 -22.62 7.18
C ASN A 2 4.18 -21.21 6.69
N LYS A 3 2.97 -20.76 7.09
CA LYS A 3 2.39 -19.46 6.68
C LYS A 3 3.36 -18.31 6.91
N LEU A 4 3.86 -18.16 8.15
CA LEU A 4 4.74 -17.05 8.52
C LEU A 4 6.01 -17.04 7.68
N ALA A 5 6.68 -18.18 7.51
CA ALA A 5 7.89 -18.27 6.70
C ALA A 5 7.64 -17.92 5.21
N ALA A 6 6.49 -18.33 4.66
CA ALA A 6 6.12 -17.99 3.28
C ALA A 6 5.85 -16.49 3.12
N MET A 7 5.08 -15.89 4.04
CA MET A 7 4.77 -14.46 4.01
C MET A 7 6.00 -13.59 4.30
N THR A 8 6.90 -14.00 5.20
CA THR A 8 8.18 -13.31 5.43
C THR A 8 9.04 -13.32 4.17
N ALA A 9 9.15 -14.47 3.49
CA ALA A 9 9.90 -14.57 2.24
C ALA A 9 9.26 -13.73 1.12
N GLY A 10 7.93 -13.82 0.95
CA GLY A 10 7.17 -13.03 -0.01
C GLY A 10 7.29 -11.53 0.26
N GLY A 11 7.25 -11.11 1.53
CA GLY A 11 7.40 -9.71 1.92
C GLY A 11 8.81 -9.17 1.64
N ALA A 12 9.84 -10.01 1.78
CA ALA A 12 11.20 -9.64 1.39
C ALA A 12 11.36 -9.48 -0.13
N MET A 13 10.73 -10.36 -0.92
CA MET A 13 10.67 -10.23 -2.39
C MET A 13 9.93 -8.95 -2.78
N LEU A 14 8.76 -8.73 -2.21
CA LEU A 14 7.96 -7.52 -2.43
C LEU A 14 8.74 -6.25 -2.06
N GLY A 15 9.48 -6.26 -0.95
CA GLY A 15 10.33 -5.14 -0.53
C GLY A 15 11.37 -4.76 -1.58
N ARG A 16 12.01 -5.76 -2.22
CA ARG A 16 12.97 -5.52 -3.32
C ARG A 16 12.29 -5.01 -4.58
N VAL A 17 11.17 -5.61 -4.99
CA VAL A 17 10.36 -5.14 -6.12
C VAL A 17 9.94 -3.69 -5.90
N ARG A 18 9.36 -3.39 -4.73
CA ARG A 18 8.89 -2.06 -4.36
C ARG A 18 10.00 -1.02 -4.37
N ALA A 19 11.19 -1.36 -3.84
CA ALA A 19 12.35 -0.47 -3.86
C ALA A 19 12.81 -0.18 -5.30
N ALA A 20 12.90 -1.21 -6.15
CA ALA A 20 13.27 -1.02 -7.55
C ALA A 20 12.23 -0.20 -8.32
N LEU A 21 10.93 -0.37 -8.04
CA LEU A 21 9.87 0.45 -8.64
C LEU A 21 9.90 1.89 -8.14
N TYR A 22 10.22 2.13 -6.86
CA TYR A 22 10.38 3.47 -6.31
C TYR A 22 11.48 4.23 -7.06
N GLU A 23 12.62 3.59 -7.33
CA GLU A 23 13.72 4.18 -8.11
C GLU A 23 13.36 4.37 -9.58
N TYR A 24 12.66 3.41 -10.18
CA TYR A 24 12.24 3.48 -11.58
C TYR A 24 11.16 4.53 -11.86
N THR A 25 10.33 4.84 -10.87
CA THR A 25 9.24 5.83 -10.99
C THR A 25 9.82 7.24 -10.97
N GLN A 26 10.05 7.80 -12.16
CA GLN A 26 10.69 9.10 -12.41
C GLN A 26 9.97 9.86 -13.53
N VAL A 27 10.31 11.15 -13.67
CA VAL A 27 9.84 11.99 -14.77
C VAL A 27 10.16 11.32 -16.12
N GLY A 28 9.20 11.30 -17.04
CA GLY A 28 9.34 10.68 -18.36
C GLY A 28 8.88 9.23 -18.43
N VAL A 29 8.75 8.52 -17.31
CA VAL A 29 8.24 7.14 -17.27
C VAL A 29 6.72 7.16 -17.24
N SER A 30 6.04 6.28 -17.96
CA SER A 30 4.58 6.13 -17.93
C SER A 30 4.10 5.06 -16.93
N PRO A 31 2.85 5.12 -16.44
CA PRO A 31 2.25 4.05 -15.64
C PRO A 31 2.33 2.66 -16.30
N LYS A 32 2.15 2.59 -17.63
CA LYS A 32 2.28 1.34 -18.38
C LYS A 32 3.69 0.73 -18.32
N GLU A 33 4.72 1.57 -18.33
CA GLU A 33 6.11 1.12 -18.18
C GLU A 33 6.39 0.62 -16.76
N ILE A 34 5.84 1.29 -15.74
CA ILE A 34 5.95 0.86 -14.33
C ILE A 34 5.32 -0.52 -14.14
N GLU A 35 4.12 -0.76 -14.67
CA GLU A 35 3.46 -2.08 -14.64
C GLU A 35 4.30 -3.16 -15.36
N ALA A 36 4.80 -2.85 -16.55
CA ALA A 36 5.66 -3.78 -17.29
C ALA A 36 6.94 -4.13 -16.50
N ARG A 37 7.54 -3.13 -15.83
CA ARG A 37 8.70 -3.31 -14.96
C ARG A 37 8.35 -4.16 -13.74
N ALA A 38 7.22 -3.91 -13.08
CA ALA A 38 6.76 -4.67 -11.92
C ALA A 38 6.57 -6.15 -12.26
N ARG A 39 5.89 -6.45 -13.37
CA ARG A 39 5.69 -7.82 -13.85
C ARG A 39 6.99 -8.57 -14.07
N LYS A 40 8.00 -7.88 -14.63
CA LYS A 40 9.33 -8.47 -14.85
C LYS A 40 10.03 -8.76 -13.53
N LEU A 41 10.09 -7.77 -12.63
CA LEU A 41 10.76 -7.89 -11.34
C LEU A 41 10.15 -9.00 -10.46
N ILE A 42 8.82 -9.09 -10.41
CA ILE A 42 8.14 -10.13 -9.62
C ILE A 42 8.50 -11.53 -10.13
N LYS A 43 8.57 -11.72 -11.45
CA LYS A 43 8.98 -13.00 -12.05
C LYS A 43 10.45 -13.32 -11.78
N GLU A 44 11.33 -12.31 -11.81
CA GLU A 44 12.76 -12.45 -11.50
C GLU A 44 12.98 -12.87 -10.04
N GLU A 45 12.12 -12.44 -9.12
CA GLU A 45 12.09 -12.91 -7.73
C GLU A 45 11.55 -14.34 -7.56
N GLY A 46 11.06 -14.98 -8.64
CA GLY A 46 10.48 -16.32 -8.60
C GLY A 46 9.07 -16.36 -7.99
N ALA A 47 8.36 -15.23 -8.04
CA ALA A 47 7.01 -15.08 -7.49
C ALA A 47 5.95 -14.88 -8.58
N GLU A 48 4.69 -14.99 -8.18
CA GLU A 48 3.52 -14.76 -9.04
C GLU A 48 2.92 -13.36 -8.79
N LEU A 49 2.22 -12.84 -9.80
CA LEU A 49 1.57 -11.52 -9.75
C LEU A 49 0.32 -11.60 -8.84
N SER A 50 0.40 -11.02 -7.64
CA SER A 50 -0.66 -11.11 -6.62
C SER A 50 -2.01 -10.64 -7.13
N PHE A 51 -2.07 -9.41 -7.64
CA PHE A 51 -3.33 -8.75 -7.96
C PHE A 51 -4.07 -9.40 -9.14
N THR A 52 -3.36 -10.11 -10.03
CA THR A 52 -3.98 -10.86 -11.13
C THR A 52 -4.80 -12.08 -10.68
N LYS A 53 -4.69 -12.46 -9.40
CA LYS A 53 -5.49 -13.53 -8.79
C LYS A 53 -6.82 -13.01 -8.25
N VAL A 54 -7.02 -11.69 -8.19
CA VAL A 54 -8.30 -11.09 -7.84
C VAL A 54 -9.21 -11.12 -9.08
N PRO A 55 -10.41 -11.72 -8.99
CA PRO A 55 -11.34 -11.77 -10.11
C PRO A 55 -11.62 -10.37 -10.68
N GLY A 56 -11.47 -10.22 -12.01
CA GLY A 56 -11.72 -8.96 -12.70
C GLY A 56 -10.54 -7.98 -12.72
N TYR A 57 -9.41 -8.29 -12.08
CA TYR A 57 -8.20 -7.47 -12.13
C TYR A 57 -7.07 -8.20 -12.87
N SER A 58 -6.42 -7.51 -13.82
CA SER A 58 -5.45 -8.14 -14.75
C SER A 58 -4.01 -7.64 -14.63
N TRP A 59 -3.76 -6.69 -13.74
CA TRP A 59 -2.48 -5.99 -13.61
C TRP A 59 -1.73 -6.40 -12.35
N ALA A 60 -0.41 -6.21 -12.34
CA ALA A 60 0.43 -6.45 -11.18
C ALA A 60 0.45 -5.26 -10.20
N THR A 61 0.09 -4.08 -10.69
CA THR A 61 0.13 -2.83 -9.94
C THR A 61 -1.17 -2.04 -10.08
N CYS A 62 -1.54 -1.30 -9.04
CA CYS A 62 -2.42 -0.13 -9.17
C CYS A 62 -1.55 1.12 -9.17
N ILE A 63 -1.82 2.07 -10.08
CA ILE A 63 -1.06 3.32 -10.16
C ILE A 63 -2.01 4.49 -10.14
N ASN A 64 -1.84 5.38 -9.16
CA ASN A 64 -2.67 6.56 -8.97
C ASN A 64 -1.82 7.82 -9.10
N LEU A 65 -2.33 8.80 -9.85
CA LEU A 65 -1.68 10.09 -10.04
C LEU A 65 -2.48 11.18 -9.35
N ASN A 66 -1.80 12.06 -8.63
CA ASN A 66 -2.32 13.29 -8.06
C ASN A 66 -3.56 13.09 -7.17
N ASP A 67 -4.76 13.38 -7.69
CA ASP A 67 -6.04 13.24 -7.00
C ASP A 67 -6.59 11.79 -7.01
N GLY A 68 -5.98 10.89 -7.78
CA GLY A 68 -6.28 9.47 -7.74
C GLY A 68 -6.01 8.85 -6.38
N VAL A 69 -6.99 8.12 -5.84
CA VAL A 69 -6.94 7.59 -4.47
C VAL A 69 -6.41 6.15 -4.43
N VAL A 70 -7.09 5.20 -5.07
CA VAL A 70 -6.70 3.77 -5.16
C VAL A 70 -7.18 3.17 -6.50
N HIS A 71 -6.68 1.97 -6.83
CA HIS A 71 -7.16 1.13 -7.93
C HIS A 71 -7.03 1.72 -9.35
N GLY A 72 -6.21 2.77 -9.53
CA GLY A 72 -5.89 3.27 -10.86
C GLY A 72 -5.30 2.19 -11.76
N ILE A 73 -5.83 2.09 -12.98
CA ILE A 73 -5.44 1.08 -13.96
C ILE A 73 -4.16 1.55 -14.68
N PRO A 74 -3.06 0.78 -14.65
CA PRO A 74 -1.75 1.21 -15.14
C PRO A 74 -1.61 1.06 -16.66
N THR A 75 -2.61 1.52 -17.43
CA THR A 75 -2.59 1.44 -18.90
C THR A 75 -2.21 2.74 -19.58
N SER A 76 -2.16 3.86 -18.84
CA SER A 76 -1.79 5.15 -19.41
C SER A 76 -0.36 5.12 -19.96
N THR A 77 -0.23 5.66 -21.17
CA THR A 77 1.06 5.89 -21.85
C THR A 77 1.58 7.30 -21.63
N ASP A 78 0.83 8.15 -20.93
CA ASP A 78 1.27 9.50 -20.63
C ASP A 78 2.45 9.45 -19.65
N ALA A 79 3.51 10.15 -20.00
CA ALA A 79 4.70 10.24 -19.18
C ALA A 79 4.42 11.06 -17.91
N LEU A 80 4.93 10.59 -16.79
CA LEU A 80 4.95 11.32 -15.52
C LEU A 80 5.72 12.63 -15.67
N LYS A 81 5.21 13.70 -15.07
CA LYS A 81 5.73 15.06 -15.19
C LYS A 81 6.34 15.51 -13.86
N GLU A 82 7.27 16.47 -13.94
CA GLU A 82 7.83 17.14 -12.77
C GLU A 82 6.73 17.57 -11.80
N GLY A 83 6.82 17.12 -10.55
CA GLY A 83 5.86 17.45 -9.50
C GLY A 83 4.64 16.54 -9.42
N ASP A 84 4.47 15.54 -10.30
CA ASP A 84 3.37 14.58 -10.15
C ASP A 84 3.53 13.76 -8.85
N LEU A 85 2.44 13.64 -8.10
CA LEU A 85 2.35 12.74 -6.95
C LEU A 85 1.88 11.38 -7.45
N VAL A 86 2.69 10.34 -7.25
CA VAL A 86 2.44 9.00 -7.77
C VAL A 86 2.39 8.00 -6.63
N THR A 87 1.29 7.26 -6.54
CA THR A 87 1.18 6.07 -5.70
C THR A 87 1.27 4.83 -6.56
N VAL A 88 2.20 3.93 -6.24
CA VAL A 88 2.30 2.60 -6.85
C VAL A 88 2.01 1.58 -5.77
N ASP A 89 0.98 0.79 -6.00
CA ASP A 89 0.57 -0.32 -5.16
C ASP A 89 0.88 -1.63 -5.89
N VAL A 90 1.47 -2.59 -5.20
CA VAL A 90 2.00 -3.81 -5.80
C VAL A 90 1.99 -4.95 -4.79
N GLY A 91 1.63 -6.14 -5.27
CA GLY A 91 1.62 -7.34 -4.46
C GLY A 91 2.37 -8.51 -5.08
N VAL A 92 2.90 -9.37 -4.22
CA VAL A 92 3.56 -10.63 -4.58
C VAL A 92 2.76 -11.81 -4.03
N TYR A 93 2.52 -12.81 -4.87
CA TYR A 93 2.00 -14.10 -4.43
C TYR A 93 3.12 -15.14 -4.43
N TYR A 94 3.40 -15.69 -3.24
CA TYR A 94 4.49 -16.63 -3.05
C TYR A 94 4.04 -17.79 -2.17
N LYS A 95 4.23 -19.01 -2.68
CA LYS A 95 3.92 -20.27 -1.96
C LYS A 95 2.52 -20.31 -1.34
N GLY A 96 1.53 -19.80 -2.06
CA GLY A 96 0.13 -19.85 -1.63
C GLY A 96 -0.34 -18.66 -0.79
N TYR A 97 0.48 -17.62 -0.65
CA TYR A 97 0.18 -16.45 0.18
C TYR A 97 0.46 -15.14 -0.54
N HIS A 98 -0.41 -14.17 -0.31
CA HIS A 98 -0.28 -12.78 -0.75
C HIS A 98 0.60 -11.98 0.21
N THR A 99 1.28 -11.00 -0.35
CA THR A 99 1.89 -9.87 0.33
C THR A 99 1.59 -8.62 -0.46
N ASP A 100 1.41 -7.51 0.23
CA ASP A 100 0.86 -6.29 -0.35
C ASP A 100 1.49 -5.04 0.27
N ALA A 101 1.88 -4.08 -0.57
CA ALA A 101 2.52 -2.85 -0.13
C ALA A 101 2.52 -1.78 -1.23
N ALA A 102 2.16 -0.57 -0.83
CA ALA A 102 2.27 0.62 -1.67
C ALA A 102 3.45 1.52 -1.27
N PHE A 103 3.77 2.46 -2.16
CA PHE A 103 4.49 3.68 -1.84
C PHE A 103 3.85 4.86 -2.55
N THR A 104 4.03 6.06 -1.99
CA THR A 104 3.71 7.32 -2.66
C THR A 104 4.94 8.20 -2.69
N LYS A 105 5.22 8.83 -3.83
CA LYS A 105 6.31 9.81 -3.98
C LYS A 105 5.90 10.93 -4.91
N VAL A 106 6.61 12.06 -4.83
CA VAL A 106 6.61 13.04 -5.92
C VAL A 106 7.72 12.65 -6.89
N VAL A 107 7.46 12.69 -8.19
CA VAL A 107 8.52 12.57 -9.19
C VAL A 107 9.13 13.95 -9.46
N GLY A 108 10.46 14.01 -9.51
CA GLY A 108 11.16 15.29 -9.56
C GLY A 108 11.13 16.02 -8.20
N THR A 109 10.87 17.32 -8.22
CA THR A 109 10.93 18.21 -7.06
C THR A 109 9.57 18.34 -6.38
N ALA A 110 9.51 18.03 -5.09
CA ALA A 110 8.30 18.20 -4.29
C ALA A 110 8.09 19.66 -3.87
N SER A 111 6.86 20.15 -4.00
CA SER A 111 6.43 21.41 -3.39
C SER A 111 6.34 21.29 -1.86
N PRO A 112 6.39 22.40 -1.10
CA PRO A 112 6.25 22.37 0.36
C PRO A 112 4.94 21.70 0.84
N SER A 113 3.84 21.87 0.10
CA SER A 113 2.56 21.23 0.42
C SER A 113 2.60 19.71 0.21
N GLN A 114 3.27 19.23 -0.83
CA GLN A 114 3.46 17.79 -1.07
C GLN A 114 4.39 17.16 -0.03
N VAL A 115 5.47 17.85 0.34
CA VAL A 115 6.34 17.40 1.45
C VAL A 115 5.55 17.26 2.74
N LYS A 116 4.71 18.26 3.06
CA LYS A 116 3.81 18.20 4.22
C LYS A 116 2.82 17.03 4.13
N PHE A 117 2.22 16.80 2.96
CA PHE A 117 1.28 15.70 2.73
C PHE A 117 1.93 14.32 2.93
N LEU A 118 3.07 14.08 2.29
CA LEU A 118 3.81 12.82 2.42
C LEU A 118 4.28 12.59 3.85
N LYS A 119 4.72 13.65 4.55
CA LYS A 119 5.09 13.57 5.96
C LYS A 119 3.92 13.16 6.84
N ALA A 120 2.73 13.72 6.60
CA ALA A 120 1.52 13.38 7.35
C ALA A 120 1.16 11.90 7.20
N GLY A 121 1.19 11.38 5.96
CA GLY A 121 0.93 9.96 5.68
C GLY A 121 1.95 9.03 6.30
N MET A 122 3.25 9.35 6.20
CA MET A 122 4.33 8.53 6.75
C MET A 122 4.32 8.51 8.29
N GLU A 123 4.09 9.65 8.94
CA GLU A 123 3.94 9.70 10.39
C GLU A 123 2.70 8.94 10.85
N GLY A 124 1.58 9.08 10.13
CA GLY A 124 0.35 8.34 10.39
C GLY A 124 0.55 6.83 10.30
N LEU A 125 1.17 6.35 9.22
CA LEU A 125 1.51 4.94 9.04
C LEU A 125 2.41 4.42 10.16
N LYS A 126 3.47 5.16 10.53
CA LYS A 126 4.37 4.78 11.62
C LYS A 126 3.64 4.64 12.95
N ASN A 127 2.79 5.60 13.29
CA ASN A 127 2.03 5.60 14.54
C ASN A 127 0.97 4.48 14.54
N ALA A 128 0.32 4.23 13.40
CA ALA A 128 -0.63 3.13 13.23
C ALA A 128 0.04 1.76 13.42
N ILE A 129 1.22 1.53 12.81
CA ILE A 129 2.01 0.30 13.02
C ILE A 129 2.41 0.14 14.48
N ALA A 130 2.82 1.23 15.15
CA ALA A 130 3.19 1.18 16.56
C ALA A 130 2.02 0.81 17.50
N ALA A 131 0.77 0.96 17.05
CA ALA A 131 -0.42 0.54 17.78
C ALA A 131 -0.74 -0.96 17.62
N VAL A 132 -0.11 -1.66 16.66
CA VAL A 132 -0.30 -3.09 16.44
C VAL A 132 0.41 -3.89 17.55
N LYS A 133 -0.34 -4.21 18.61
CA LYS A 133 0.15 -4.98 19.76
C LYS A 133 -0.91 -5.98 20.22
N PRO A 134 -0.51 -7.18 20.66
CA PRO A 134 -1.44 -8.13 21.27
C PRO A 134 -2.22 -7.46 22.41
N GLY A 135 -3.54 -7.62 22.39
CA GLY A 135 -4.43 -7.07 23.39
C GLY A 135 -5.04 -5.70 23.07
N ASN A 136 -4.45 -4.94 22.14
CA ASN A 136 -5.06 -3.72 21.59
C ASN A 136 -6.24 -4.07 20.66
N PHE A 137 -6.95 -3.06 20.17
CA PHE A 137 -8.05 -3.20 19.23
C PHE A 137 -7.68 -2.61 17.87
N ILE A 138 -8.31 -3.07 16.79
CA ILE A 138 -8.15 -2.49 15.44
C ILE A 138 -8.44 -0.97 15.45
N GLY A 139 -9.41 -0.53 16.26
CA GLY A 139 -9.73 0.88 16.44
C GLY A 139 -8.60 1.72 17.03
N ASP A 140 -7.62 1.12 17.72
CA ASP A 140 -6.41 1.83 18.16
C ASP A 140 -5.52 2.20 16.97
N ILE A 141 -5.45 1.34 15.94
CA ILE A 141 -4.75 1.61 14.68
C ILE A 141 -5.43 2.76 13.95
N SER A 142 -6.77 2.69 13.82
CA SER A 142 -7.58 3.74 13.20
C SER A 142 -7.42 5.09 13.90
N ALA A 143 -7.46 5.11 15.24
CA ALA A 143 -7.30 6.31 16.03
C ALA A 143 -5.90 6.93 15.87
N ALA A 144 -4.85 6.11 15.83
CA ALA A 144 -3.48 6.58 15.63
C ALA A 144 -3.29 7.24 14.26
N MET A 145 -3.81 6.64 13.17
CA MET A 145 -3.77 7.22 11.83
C MET A 145 -4.56 8.53 11.77
N ASP A 146 -5.85 8.50 12.12
CA ASP A 146 -6.78 9.62 12.00
C ASP A 146 -6.32 10.84 12.81
N THR A 147 -5.92 10.62 14.07
CA THR A 147 -5.40 11.69 14.94
C THR A 147 -4.12 12.29 14.39
N THR A 148 -3.25 11.49 13.78
CA THR A 148 -1.98 11.98 13.24
C THR A 148 -2.22 12.87 12.03
N VAL A 149 -2.97 12.41 11.02
CA VAL A 149 -3.18 13.19 9.80
C VAL A 149 -3.99 14.48 10.04
N LYS A 150 -4.90 14.49 11.02
CA LYS A 150 -5.65 15.68 11.43
C LYS A 150 -4.75 16.80 11.97
N LYS A 151 -3.64 16.48 12.64
CA LYS A 151 -2.65 17.51 13.08
C LYS A 151 -2.01 18.26 11.91
N TYR A 152 -1.99 17.64 10.73
CA TYR A 152 -1.49 18.25 9.51
C TYR A 152 -2.59 18.98 8.72
N GLY A 153 -3.85 18.89 9.13
CA GLY A 153 -5.00 19.46 8.43
C GLY A 153 -5.55 18.58 7.31
N TYR A 154 -5.27 17.28 7.34
CA TYR A 154 -5.78 16.29 6.38
C TYR A 154 -6.80 15.34 7.03
N SER A 155 -7.53 14.61 6.20
CA SER A 155 -8.43 13.54 6.60
C SER A 155 -8.20 12.29 5.75
N CYS A 156 -8.53 11.13 6.30
CA CYS A 156 -8.58 9.89 5.54
C CYS A 156 -9.96 9.70 4.91
N THR A 157 -10.01 9.02 3.77
CA THR A 157 -11.27 8.54 3.18
C THR A 157 -11.98 7.57 4.13
N LYS A 158 -13.32 7.61 4.14
CA LYS A 158 -14.16 6.69 4.91
C LYS A 158 -14.61 5.48 4.08
N GLU A 159 -14.38 5.52 2.77
CA GLU A 159 -14.88 4.52 1.83
C GLU A 159 -13.91 3.36 1.64
N LEU A 160 -12.67 3.50 2.11
CA LEU A 160 -11.60 2.53 1.93
C LEU A 160 -10.90 2.23 3.24
N THR A 161 -10.49 0.98 3.40
CA THR A 161 -9.87 0.43 4.61
C THR A 161 -8.67 -0.42 4.23
N GLY A 162 -7.75 -0.63 5.18
CA GLY A 162 -6.87 -1.78 5.14
C GLY A 162 -7.65 -3.08 5.39
N HIS A 163 -6.94 -4.20 5.33
CA HIS A 163 -7.50 -5.55 5.41
C HIS A 163 -6.48 -6.53 5.99
N GLY A 164 -6.96 -7.71 6.39
CA GLY A 164 -6.11 -8.89 6.51
C GLY A 164 -5.57 -9.32 5.15
N VAL A 165 -4.41 -9.95 5.14
CA VAL A 165 -3.77 -10.49 3.94
C VAL A 165 -3.23 -11.88 4.24
N GLY A 166 -3.49 -12.83 3.35
CA GLY A 166 -3.20 -14.23 3.62
C GLY A 166 -3.25 -15.09 2.36
N ARG A 167 -4.16 -16.06 2.34
CA ARG A 167 -4.40 -16.89 1.14
C ARG A 167 -5.20 -16.14 0.10
N GLU A 168 -6.07 -15.25 0.55
CA GLU A 168 -6.73 -14.24 -0.26
C GLU A 168 -6.01 -12.90 -0.10
N LEU A 169 -6.11 -12.04 -1.12
CA LEU A 169 -5.52 -10.70 -1.05
C LEU A 169 -6.21 -9.85 0.04
N HIS A 170 -7.54 -9.93 0.08
CA HIS A 170 -8.38 -9.21 1.03
C HIS A 170 -9.07 -10.20 1.97
N GLU A 171 -8.65 -10.21 3.24
CA GLU A 171 -9.24 -11.01 4.32
C GLU A 171 -9.69 -10.08 5.47
N GLU A 172 -10.47 -10.61 6.41
CA GLU A 172 -10.71 -9.93 7.68
C GLU A 172 -9.40 -9.85 8.51
N PRO A 173 -9.26 -8.87 9.42
CA PRO A 173 -10.21 -7.81 9.72
C PRO A 173 -10.14 -6.65 8.72
N MET A 174 -11.25 -5.97 8.48
CA MET A 174 -11.22 -4.61 7.93
C MET A 174 -10.56 -3.63 8.91
N ILE A 175 -9.61 -2.82 8.43
CA ILE A 175 -8.83 -1.87 9.24
C ILE A 175 -9.07 -0.46 8.73
N SER A 176 -10.04 0.25 9.32
CA SER A 176 -10.34 1.63 8.94
C SER A 176 -9.18 2.59 9.23
N ASN A 177 -8.97 3.59 8.37
CA ASN A 177 -8.05 4.70 8.62
C ASN A 177 -8.69 5.86 9.41
N VAL A 178 -10.00 5.77 9.69
CA VAL A 178 -10.77 6.73 10.49
C VAL A 178 -11.44 6.06 11.69
N VAL A 179 -11.69 6.83 12.76
CA VAL A 179 -12.47 6.34 13.91
C VAL A 179 -13.96 6.32 13.53
N LEU A 180 -14.56 5.12 13.47
CA LEU A 180 -15.98 4.93 13.12
C LEU A 180 -16.90 4.74 14.33
N GLY A 181 -16.34 4.55 15.53
CA GLY A 181 -17.07 4.30 16.75
C GLY A 181 -16.14 3.98 17.92
N PRO A 182 -16.68 3.48 19.05
CA PRO A 182 -15.89 3.08 20.20
C PRO A 182 -14.87 2.00 19.83
N ARG A 183 -13.60 2.19 20.20
CA ARG A 183 -12.48 1.34 19.78
C ARG A 183 -12.66 -0.13 20.21
N GLU A 184 -13.21 -0.35 21.39
CA GLU A 184 -13.45 -1.66 21.99
C GLU A 184 -14.53 -2.48 21.28
N LYS A 185 -15.28 -1.86 20.36
CA LYS A 185 -16.24 -2.56 19.48
C LYS A 185 -15.59 -3.11 18.21
N THR A 186 -14.33 -2.80 17.95
CA THR A 186 -13.56 -3.38 16.84
C THR A 186 -12.87 -4.69 17.26
N PRO A 187 -12.39 -5.53 16.34
CA PRO A 187 -11.70 -6.76 16.70
C PRO A 187 -10.47 -6.51 17.58
N ARG A 188 -10.18 -7.46 18.49
CA ARG A 188 -8.97 -7.44 19.30
C ARG A 188 -7.80 -8.01 18.50
N ILE A 189 -6.63 -7.42 18.66
CA ILE A 189 -5.38 -7.87 18.04
C ILE A 189 -4.85 -9.04 18.85
N GLU A 190 -4.69 -10.18 18.18
CA GLU A 190 -4.14 -11.42 18.73
C GLU A 190 -2.76 -11.72 18.11
N VAL A 191 -2.03 -12.66 18.69
CA VAL A 191 -0.77 -13.17 18.12
C VAL A 191 -1.11 -14.14 16.98
N GLY A 192 -0.54 -13.96 15.79
CA GLY A 192 -0.80 -14.82 14.63
C GLY A 192 0.09 -14.54 13.42
#